data_AF-A0A848L3H8-F1
#
_entry.id   AF-A0A848L3H8-F1
#
_cell.length_a   1.000
_cell.length_b   1.000
_cell.length_c   1.000
_cell.angle_alpha   90.00
_cell.angle_beta   90.00
_cell.angle_gamma   90.00
#
_symmetry.space_group_name_H-M   'P 1'
#
loop_
_entity.id
_entity.type
_entity.pdbx_description
1 polymer ?
#
loop_
_entity_poly.entity_id
_entity_poly.type
_entity_poly.pdbx_seq_one_letter_code
_entity_poly.pdbx_strand_id
1 'polypeptide(L)' 'MKVVVSRGFQVAHDGTVFGSGEVADVPDDVADAWIRSGWADAMSRRPRPKAHTEAD' A
#
# COMPACT_ATOMS: atom_id res chain seq x y z
N MET A 1 -1.04 -4.25 6.92
CA MET A 1 -0.07 -3.90 5.85
C MET A 1 -0.65 -2.82 4.94
N LYS A 2 0.17 -1.89 4.45
CA LYS A 2 -0.26 -0.87 3.47
C LYS A 2 0.03 -1.32 2.04
N VAL A 3 -0.97 -1.28 1.19
CA VAL A 3 -0.86 -1.55 -0.24
C VAL A 3 -1.50 -0.42 -1.04
N VAL A 4 -1.06 -0.22 -2.27
CA VAL A 4 -1.67 0.72 -3.22
C VAL A 4 -2.38 -0.06 -4.31
N VAL A 5 -3.64 0.25 -4.60
CA VAL A 5 -4.41 -0.44 -5.64
C VAL A 5 -3.80 -0.12 -7.00
N SER A 6 -3.47 -1.16 -7.77
CA SER A 6 -2.85 -1.01 -9.08
C SER A 6 -3.84 -0.38 -10.07
N ARG A 7 -3.31 0.27 -11.10
CA ARG A 7 -4.12 1.02 -12.08
C ARG A 7 -5.07 0.10 -12.84
N GLY A 8 -6.34 0.50 -12.95
CA GLY A 8 -7.37 -0.24 -13.69
C GLY A 8 -8.13 -1.24 -12.83
N PHE A 9 -7.81 -1.33 -11.54
CA PHE A 9 -8.50 -2.17 -10.57
C PHE A 9 -9.26 -1.33 -9.54
N GLN A 10 -10.27 -1.97 -8.97
CA GLN A 10 -11.02 -1.51 -7.80
C GLN A 10 -11.25 -2.74 -6.92
N VAL A 11 -10.93 -2.63 -5.64
CA VAL A 11 -10.98 -3.75 -4.68
C VAL A 11 -11.82 -3.37 -3.48
N ALA A 12 -12.39 -4.36 -2.80
CA ALA A 12 -13.20 -4.13 -1.61
C ALA A 12 -12.73 -5.03 -0.46
N HIS A 13 -12.66 -4.46 0.74
CA HIS A 13 -12.38 -5.19 1.97
C HIS A 13 -13.22 -4.59 3.11
N ASP A 14 -13.87 -5.45 3.89
CA ASP A 14 -14.67 -5.08 5.06
C ASP A 14 -15.68 -3.95 4.79
N GLY A 15 -16.42 -4.08 3.68
CA GLY A 15 -17.42 -3.09 3.25
C GLY A 15 -16.86 -1.78 2.71
N THR A 16 -15.54 -1.59 2.72
CA THR A 16 -14.86 -0.42 2.15
C THR A 16 -14.35 -0.74 0.76
N VAL A 17 -14.52 0.20 -0.17
CA VAL A 17 -14.10 0.06 -1.57
C VAL A 17 -12.96 1.02 -1.84
N PHE A 18 -11.86 0.50 -2.39
CA PHE A 18 -10.65 1.25 -2.71
C PHE A 18 -10.48 1.33 -4.24
N GLY A 19 -10.35 2.54 -4.75
CA GLY A 19 -10.12 2.81 -6.17
C GLY A 19 -8.65 2.68 -6.58
N SER A 20 -8.38 2.70 -7.89
CA SER A 20 -7.01 2.72 -8.41
C SER A 20 -6.18 3.87 -7.82
N GLY A 21 -4.97 3.55 -7.36
CA GLY A 21 -4.05 4.51 -6.71
C GLY A 21 -4.38 4.83 -5.26
N GLU A 22 -5.49 4.31 -4.73
CA GLU A 22 -5.85 4.46 -3.32
C GLU A 22 -5.01 3.54 -2.44
N VAL A 23 -4.72 4.00 -1.22
CA VAL A 23 -3.95 3.23 -0.25
C VAL A 23 -4.92 2.53 0.70
N ALA A 24 -4.83 1.20 0.75
CA ALA A 24 -5.58 0.38 1.69
C ALA A 24 -4.66 -0.09 2.82
N ASP A 25 -5.12 0.02 4.07
CA ASP A 25 -4.51 -0.61 5.24
C ASP A 25 -5.33 -1.86 5.57
N VAL A 26 -4.80 -3.03 5.19
CA VAL A 26 -5.52 -4.32 5.26
C VAL A 26 -4.65 -5.37 5.97
N PRO A 27 -5.23 -6.48 6.48
CA PRO A 27 -4.45 -7.59 7.02
C PRO A 27 -3.42 -8.15 6.04
N ASP A 28 -2.32 -8.71 6.54
CA ASP A 28 -1.20 -9.20 5.72
C ASP A 28 -1.59 -10.33 4.76
N ASP A 29 -2.54 -11.19 5.14
CA ASP A 29 -3.09 -12.24 4.27
C ASP A 29 -3.90 -11.67 3.09
N VAL A 30 -4.69 -10.62 3.34
CA VAL A 30 -5.45 -9.91 2.30
C VAL A 30 -4.49 -9.16 1.37
N ALA A 31 -3.48 -8.49 1.95
CA ALA A 31 -2.46 -7.80 1.17
C ALA A 31 -1.67 -8.76 0.27
N ASP A 32 -1.21 -9.90 0.79
CA ASP A 32 -0.48 -10.91 0.01
C ASP A 32 -1.34 -11.48 -1.13
N ALA A 33 -2.63 -11.73 -0.88
CA ALA A 33 -3.55 -12.15 -1.92
C ALA A 33 -3.68 -11.11 -3.04
N TRP A 34 -3.90 -9.84 -2.70
CA TRP A 34 -4.02 -8.77 -3.69
C TRP A 34 -2.74 -8.54 -4.49
N ILE A 35 -1.58 -8.65 -3.84
CA ILE A 35 -0.27 -8.52 -4.48
C ILE A 35 -0.03 -9.67 -5.46
N ARG A 36 -0.28 -10.92 -5.05
CA ARG A 36 -0.12 -12.09 -5.93
C ARG A 36 -1.07 -12.09 -7.12
N SER A 37 -2.25 -11.51 -6.96
CA SER A 37 -3.22 -11.32 -8.04
C SER A 37 -2.91 -10.11 -8.93
N GLY A 38 -1.93 -9.27 -8.58
CA GLY A 38 -1.58 -8.05 -9.31
C GLY A 38 -2.62 -6.92 -9.19
N TRP A 39 -3.47 -6.97 -8.17
CA TRP A 39 -4.49 -5.95 -7.93
C TRP A 39 -3.97 -4.77 -7.11
N ALA A 40 -2.92 -5.00 -6.32
CA ALA A 40 -2.28 -3.99 -5.50
C ALA A 40 -0.77 -4.22 -5.41
N ASP A 41 -0.03 -3.16 -5.15
CA ASP A 41 1.42 -3.19 -4.95
C ASP A 41 1.76 -2.95 -3.48
N ALA A 42 2.79 -3.66 -2.99
CA ALA A 42 3.28 -3.46 -1.62
C ALA A 42 3.83 -2.05 -1.46
N MET A 43 3.24 -1.27 -0.55
CA MET A 43 3.77 0.05 -0.23
C MET A 43 5.01 -0.16 0.65
N SER A 44 6.18 -0.19 0.03
CA SER A 44 7.45 -0.29 0.75
C SER A 44 7.46 0.80 1.84
N ARG A 45 7.41 0.38 3.11
CA ARG A 45 7.82 1.23 4.23
C ARG A 45 9.29 1.52 4.03
N ARG A 46 9.66 2.46 3.15
CA ARG A 46 10.96 3.12 3.31
C ARG A 46 10.85 3.85 4.64
N PRO A 47 11.66 3.52 5.67
CA PRO A 47 11.94 4.52 6.67
C PRO A 47 12.49 5.71 5.87
N ARG A 48 11.80 6.86 5.87
CA ARG A 48 12.47 8.10 5.49
C ARG A 48 13.64 8.21 6.48
N PRO A 49 14.91 8.22 6.05
CA PRO A 49 15.96 8.64 6.97
C PRO A 49 15.60 10.08 7.40
N LYS A 50 15.30 10.26 8.68
CA LYS A 50 15.31 11.57 9.32
C LYS A 50 16.62 11.68 10.10
N ALA A 51 17.54 12.48 9.58
CA ALA A 51 18.57 13.27 10.31
C ALA A 51 19.36 14.04 9.23
N HIS A 52 19.23 15.37 9.08
CA HIS A 52 19.87 16.41 9.90
C HIS A 52 21.35 16.09 10.23
N THR A 53 22.26 16.69 9.48
CA THR A 53 23.49 17.23 10.06
C THR A 53 23.57 18.70 9.65
N GLU A 54 23.71 19.49 10.69
CA GLU A 54 23.84 20.93 10.79
C GLU A 54 25.19 21.42 10.21
N ALA A 55 25.30 22.74 10.09
CA ALA A 55 26.42 23.50 9.55
C ALA A 55 27.81 23.15 10.12
N ASP A 56 28.84 23.27 9.28
CA ASP A 56 30.09 24.00 9.57
C ASP A 56 30.60 24.65 8.26
#